data_AF-A0A7V9V214-F1
#
_entry.id   AF-A0A7V9V214-F1
#
_cell.length_a   1.000
_cell.length_b   1.000
_cell.length_c   1.000
_cell.angle_alpha   90.00
_cell.angle_beta   90.00
_cell.angle_gamma   90.00
#
_symmetry.space_group_name_H-M   'P 1'
#
loop_
_entity.id
_entity.type
_entity.pdbx_description
1 polymer ?
#
loop_
_entity_poly.entity_id
_entity_poly.type
_entity_poly.pdbx_seq_one_letter_code
_entity_poly.pdbx_strand_id
1 'polypeptide(L)'
;MAMHTGRGISAIEYPTGMNQNGDPSQAWIKMKPDGRVDVFSGTSDIGNGSKTIQSQIAADTIGVPYDWVTYDNSNTDSSPLCTGTFASRATFVAGMAVKKAADNVRLKILEIAGKELEIDPGDLEIADGEVVAKGSPQKKISVADVAAAATWTHGELITGTGAHLNPYAPIVDPETGQVDLPPHAAISYAACAAEVEVDDET
;
A
#
# COMPACT_ATOMS: atom_id res chain seq x y z
N MET A 1 -41.69 -2.40 36.08
CA MET A 1 -40.92 -2.96 34.96
C MET A 1 -41.45 -2.39 33.66
N ALA A 2 -40.80 -1.32 33.19
CA ALA A 2 -41.06 -0.76 31.87
C ALA A 2 -39.75 -0.72 31.08
N MET A 3 -39.76 -1.28 29.87
CA MET A 3 -38.65 -1.13 28.94
C MET A 3 -38.79 0.21 28.22
N HIS A 4 -37.72 1.00 28.21
CA HIS A 4 -37.69 2.31 27.55
C HIS A 4 -36.79 2.25 26.31
N THR A 5 -37.33 2.59 25.14
CA THR A 5 -36.55 2.69 23.90
C THR A 5 -36.03 4.10 23.69
N GLY A 6 -34.72 4.23 23.41
CA GLY A 6 -34.06 5.48 23.07
C GLY A 6 -33.30 5.38 21.75
N ARG A 7 -33.27 6.47 20.99
CA ARG A 7 -32.46 6.60 19.76
C ARG A 7 -31.47 7.74 19.90
N GLY A 8 -30.23 7.52 19.48
CA GLY A 8 -29.18 8.53 19.47
C GLY A 8 -28.37 8.49 18.18
N ILE A 9 -27.75 9.62 17.85
CA ILE A 9 -26.79 9.73 16.74
C ILE A 9 -25.45 10.26 17.25
N SER A 10 -24.35 9.89 16.60
CA SER A 10 -23.03 10.47 16.80
C SER A 10 -22.33 10.68 15.46
N ALA A 11 -21.46 11.69 15.42
CA ALA A 11 -20.49 11.91 14.36
C ALA A 11 -19.08 11.70 14.93
N ILE A 12 -18.20 11.14 14.11
CA ILE A 12 -16.85 10.74 14.48
C ILE A 12 -15.89 11.28 13.43
N GLU A 13 -14.79 11.85 13.89
CA GLU A 13 -13.59 12.10 13.08
C GLU A 13 -12.39 11.43 13.74
N TYR A 14 -11.50 10.85 12.94
CA TYR A 14 -10.29 10.20 13.46
C TYR A 14 -9.09 10.39 12.52
N PRO A 15 -7.93 10.83 13.03
CA PRO A 15 -6.74 11.02 12.21
C PRO A 15 -6.11 9.68 11.81
N THR A 16 -5.51 9.67 10.62
CA THR A 16 -4.69 8.56 10.11
C THR A 16 -3.22 8.95 10.16
N GLY A 17 -2.39 8.09 10.75
CA GLY A 17 -0.97 8.37 10.96
C GLY A 17 -0.69 9.04 12.30
N MET A 18 0.60 9.17 12.61
CA MET A 18 1.06 9.88 13.80
C MET A 18 1.85 11.13 13.43
N ASN A 19 2.02 12.02 14.40
CA ASN A 19 2.86 13.22 14.25
C ASN A 19 4.06 13.25 15.21
N GLN A 20 4.41 12.14 15.88
CA GLN A 20 5.49 12.16 16.87
C GLN A 20 6.84 11.82 16.21
N ASN A 21 7.69 12.83 15.99
CA ASN A 21 8.99 12.72 15.28
C ASN A 21 8.90 12.31 13.80
N GLY A 22 7.73 12.50 13.18
CA GLY A 22 7.43 12.09 11.80
C GLY A 22 7.01 10.63 11.69
N ASP A 23 6.34 10.28 10.59
CA ASP A 23 5.73 8.95 10.43
C ASP A 23 6.26 8.18 9.20
N PRO A 24 7.42 7.51 9.31
CA PRO A 24 8.02 6.78 8.21
C PRO A 24 7.50 5.35 8.03
N SER A 25 7.37 4.93 6.78
CA SER A 25 7.33 3.52 6.41
C SER A 25 8.10 3.30 5.11
N GLN A 26 8.69 2.12 5.00
CA GLN A 26 9.47 1.69 3.85
C GLN A 26 8.98 0.32 3.39
N ALA A 27 9.22 0.03 2.12
CA ALA A 27 8.98 -1.26 1.52
C ALA A 27 10.02 -1.52 0.43
N TRP A 28 10.28 -2.79 0.16
CA TRP A 28 10.91 -3.19 -1.09
C TRP A 28 10.22 -4.42 -1.65
N ILE A 29 10.31 -4.59 -2.96
CA ILE A 29 9.64 -5.64 -3.70
C ILE A 29 10.65 -6.26 -4.65
N LYS A 30 10.59 -7.57 -4.82
CA LYS A 30 11.29 -8.29 -5.88
C LYS A 30 10.31 -9.15 -6.68
N MET A 31 10.56 -9.26 -7.97
CA MET A 31 9.88 -10.20 -8.84
C MET A 31 10.79 -11.40 -9.10
N LYS A 32 10.22 -12.61 -9.05
CA LYS A 32 10.88 -13.88 -9.33
C LYS A 32 10.83 -14.17 -10.84
N PRO A 33 11.69 -15.06 -11.38
CA PRO A 33 11.73 -15.36 -12.82
C PRO A 33 10.43 -15.93 -13.40
N ASP A 34 9.50 -16.40 -12.55
CA ASP A 34 8.17 -16.89 -12.94
C ASP A 34 7.08 -15.80 -12.90
N GLY A 35 7.45 -14.53 -12.67
CA GLY A 35 6.55 -13.40 -12.57
C GLY A 35 5.90 -13.20 -11.18
N ARG A 36 6.08 -14.13 -10.23
CA ARG A 36 5.56 -13.98 -8.86
C ARG A 36 6.32 -12.90 -8.10
N VAL A 37 5.63 -12.24 -7.18
CA VAL A 37 6.13 -11.04 -6.49
C VAL A 37 6.25 -11.29 -4.99
N ASP A 38 7.40 -10.95 -4.42
CA ASP A 38 7.57 -10.94 -2.96
C ASP A 38 7.66 -9.47 -2.49
N VAL A 39 6.77 -9.09 -1.57
CA VAL A 39 6.68 -7.77 -0.94
C VAL A 39 7.25 -7.86 0.47
N PHE A 40 8.18 -6.97 0.80
CA PHE A 40 8.81 -6.88 2.11
C PHE A 40 8.50 -5.53 2.75
N SER A 41 7.84 -5.57 3.92
CA SER A 41 7.48 -4.37 4.69
C SER A 41 7.28 -4.77 6.15
N GLY A 42 7.83 -3.97 7.08
CA GLY A 42 7.77 -4.24 8.52
C GLY A 42 6.38 -4.05 9.16
N THR A 43 5.31 -3.92 8.38
CA THR A 43 3.94 -3.77 8.92
C THR A 43 3.49 -5.08 9.57
N SER A 44 3.09 -5.02 10.84
CA SER A 44 2.53 -6.16 11.56
C SER A 44 1.03 -6.28 11.29
N ASP A 45 0.57 -7.46 10.89
CA ASP A 45 -0.87 -7.73 10.79
C ASP A 45 -1.34 -8.39 12.09
N ILE A 46 -2.21 -7.67 12.80
CA ILE A 46 -2.76 -8.09 14.10
C ILE A 46 -4.23 -8.53 13.98
N GLY A 47 -4.64 -8.94 12.77
CA GLY A 47 -6.02 -9.27 12.43
C GLY A 47 -6.78 -8.13 11.76
N ASN A 48 -6.10 -7.01 11.46
CA ASN A 48 -6.70 -5.86 10.79
C ASN A 48 -6.61 -5.96 9.25
N GLY A 49 -5.97 -7.00 8.70
CA GLY A 49 -5.89 -7.26 7.27
C GLY A 49 -4.81 -6.44 6.55
N SER A 50 -3.82 -5.93 7.27
CA SER A 50 -2.71 -5.14 6.70
C SER A 50 -1.97 -5.89 5.58
N LYS A 51 -1.76 -7.20 5.73
CA LYS A 51 -1.11 -8.02 4.68
C LYS A 51 -1.95 -8.04 3.41
N THR A 52 -3.25 -8.28 3.56
CA THR A 52 -4.17 -8.38 2.43
C THR A 52 -4.22 -7.06 1.65
N ILE A 53 -4.44 -5.93 2.34
CA ILE A 53 -4.58 -4.64 1.65
C ILE A 53 -3.26 -4.20 1.02
N GLN A 54 -2.10 -4.45 1.65
CA GLN A 54 -0.81 -4.11 1.06
C GLN A 54 -0.45 -5.02 -0.12
N SER A 55 -0.82 -6.31 -0.08
CA SER A 55 -0.71 -7.20 -1.24
C SER A 55 -1.58 -6.74 -2.41
N GLN A 56 -2.81 -6.29 -2.14
CA GLN A 56 -3.71 -5.72 -3.16
C GLN A 56 -3.10 -4.45 -3.78
N ILE A 57 -2.60 -3.52 -2.95
CA ILE A 57 -1.90 -2.32 -3.42
C ILE A 57 -0.74 -2.68 -4.35
N ALA A 58 0.09 -3.67 -3.98
CA ALA A 58 1.20 -4.11 -4.81
C ALA A 58 0.72 -4.73 -6.13
N ALA A 59 -0.24 -5.66 -6.07
CA ALA A 59 -0.81 -6.35 -7.22
C ALA A 59 -1.40 -5.37 -8.24
N ASP A 60 -2.28 -4.47 -7.78
CA ASP A 60 -2.96 -3.48 -8.62
C ASP A 60 -1.97 -2.49 -9.23
N THR A 61 -0.99 -2.04 -8.45
CA THR A 61 0.02 -1.07 -8.92
C THR A 61 0.92 -1.70 -9.99
N ILE A 62 1.36 -2.95 -9.77
CA ILE A 62 2.21 -3.65 -10.75
C ILE A 62 1.37 -4.07 -11.97
N GLY A 63 0.09 -4.41 -11.79
CA GLY A 63 -0.78 -4.97 -12.82
C GLY A 63 -0.66 -6.49 -12.93
N VAL A 64 -0.50 -7.20 -11.82
CA VAL A 64 -0.43 -8.68 -11.75
C VAL A 64 -1.58 -9.25 -10.91
N PRO A 65 -1.94 -10.53 -11.08
CA PRO A 65 -2.94 -11.17 -10.24
C PRO A 65 -2.57 -11.14 -8.74
N TYR A 66 -3.56 -10.94 -7.87
CA TYR A 66 -3.37 -10.95 -6.42
C TYR A 66 -2.67 -12.23 -5.91
N ASP A 67 -3.04 -13.40 -6.44
CA ASP A 67 -2.47 -14.71 -6.05
C ASP A 67 -1.00 -14.91 -6.43
N TRP A 68 -0.40 -13.95 -7.16
CA TRP A 68 1.03 -13.94 -7.47
C TRP A 68 1.84 -13.22 -6.39
N VAL A 69 1.19 -12.45 -5.52
CA VAL A 69 1.84 -11.64 -4.49
C VAL A 69 1.97 -12.42 -3.20
N THR A 70 3.19 -12.53 -2.69
CA THR A 70 3.51 -13.03 -1.35
C THR A 70 4.01 -11.86 -0.51
N TYR A 71 3.40 -11.64 0.65
CA TYR A 71 3.81 -10.59 1.58
C TYR A 71 4.60 -11.18 2.75
N ASP A 72 5.84 -10.74 2.90
CA ASP A 72 6.75 -11.15 3.96
C ASP A 72 7.01 -10.01 4.95
N ASN A 73 6.70 -10.28 6.22
CA ASN A 73 7.05 -9.46 7.39
C ASN A 73 7.63 -10.31 8.52
N SER A 74 8.17 -11.48 8.20
CA SER A 74 8.59 -12.48 9.18
C SER A 74 9.92 -12.16 9.89
N ASN A 75 10.76 -11.30 9.29
CA ASN A 75 12.07 -10.97 9.82
C ASN A 75 12.41 -9.48 9.59
N THR A 76 12.98 -8.84 10.62
CA THR A 76 13.55 -7.49 10.56
C THR A 76 14.84 -7.40 9.76
N ASP A 77 15.54 -8.52 9.52
CA ASP A 77 16.75 -8.53 8.67
C ASP A 77 16.41 -8.27 7.19
N SER A 78 15.21 -8.69 6.75
CA SER A 78 14.74 -8.54 5.36
C SER A 78 13.72 -7.42 5.20
N SER A 79 12.91 -7.13 6.22
CA SER A 79 11.86 -6.12 6.17
C SER A 79 12.40 -4.74 6.52
N PRO A 80 12.20 -3.73 5.66
CA PRO A 80 12.65 -2.37 5.94
C PRO A 80 11.77 -1.70 7.00
N LEU A 81 12.20 -0.52 7.46
CA LEU A 81 11.56 0.20 8.57
C LEU A 81 10.05 0.40 8.32
N CYS A 82 9.25 -0.01 9.29
CA CYS A 82 7.88 0.44 9.47
C CYS A 82 7.73 0.82 10.94
N THR A 83 7.20 2.00 11.24
CA THR A 83 7.07 2.43 12.65
C THR A 83 6.17 1.49 13.46
N GLY A 84 5.27 0.78 12.79
CA GLY A 84 4.43 -0.25 13.40
C GLY A 84 2.96 -0.10 13.04
N THR A 85 2.13 -0.92 13.71
CA THR A 85 0.69 -1.01 13.49
C THR A 85 -0.05 -0.34 14.64
N PHE A 86 -0.25 0.97 14.49
CA PHE A 86 -1.00 1.84 15.39
C PHE A 86 -1.51 3.07 14.61
N ALA A 87 -2.28 3.97 15.25
CA ALA A 87 -2.78 5.22 14.65
C ALA A 87 -3.47 5.07 13.28
N SER A 88 -4.10 3.91 13.04
CA SER A 88 -4.77 3.58 11.77
C SER A 88 -3.91 3.77 10.51
N ARG A 89 -2.58 3.76 10.66
CA ARG A 89 -1.63 4.18 9.61
C ARG A 89 -1.31 3.14 8.56
N ALA A 90 -1.52 1.85 8.86
CA ALA A 90 -0.95 0.73 8.11
C ALA A 90 -1.39 0.72 6.64
N THR A 91 -2.65 1.01 6.36
CA THR A 91 -3.17 1.07 4.98
C THR A 91 -2.65 2.28 4.23
N PHE A 92 -2.62 3.45 4.87
CA PHE A 92 -2.25 4.70 4.20
C PHE A 92 -0.72 4.86 4.14
N VAL A 93 -0.05 5.01 5.28
CA VAL A 93 1.37 5.38 5.34
C VAL A 93 2.25 4.24 4.84
N ALA A 94 2.07 3.02 5.38
CA ALA A 94 2.84 1.87 4.93
C ALA A 94 2.40 1.38 3.53
N GLY A 95 1.09 1.41 3.23
CA GLY A 95 0.59 1.13 1.89
C GLY A 95 1.17 2.06 0.82
N MET A 96 1.35 3.36 1.12
CA MET A 96 2.01 4.29 0.19
C MET A 96 3.49 3.95 -0.05
N ALA A 97 4.19 3.40 0.94
CA ALA A 97 5.55 2.90 0.75
C ALA A 97 5.57 1.68 -0.19
N VAL A 98 4.64 0.73 0.02
CA VAL A 98 4.46 -0.43 -0.87
C VAL A 98 4.10 0.00 -2.29
N LYS A 99 3.17 0.95 -2.44
CA LYS A 99 2.79 1.50 -3.75
C LYS A 99 4.01 2.07 -4.50
N LYS A 100 4.85 2.87 -3.84
CA LYS A 100 6.04 3.45 -4.46
C LYS A 100 7.05 2.37 -4.88
N ALA A 101 7.25 1.34 -4.06
CA ALA A 101 8.07 0.19 -4.42
C ALA A 101 7.49 -0.58 -5.62
N ALA A 102 6.18 -0.73 -5.67
CA ALA A 102 5.45 -1.35 -6.76
C ALA A 102 5.52 -0.54 -8.06
N ASP A 103 5.43 0.80 -7.98
CA ASP A 103 5.63 1.71 -9.12
C ASP A 103 7.03 1.50 -9.73
N ASN A 104 8.07 1.34 -8.90
CA ASN A 104 9.44 1.05 -9.36
C ASN A 104 9.56 -0.31 -10.06
N VAL A 105 8.91 -1.35 -9.50
CA VAL A 105 8.82 -2.67 -10.16
C VAL A 105 8.11 -2.57 -11.51
N ARG A 106 6.98 -1.86 -11.57
CA ARG A 106 6.21 -1.64 -12.80
C ARG A 106 7.08 -1.00 -13.89
N LEU A 107 7.84 0.04 -13.55
CA LEU A 107 8.74 0.71 -14.49
C LEU A 107 9.78 -0.26 -15.07
N LYS A 108 10.44 -1.06 -14.23
CA LYS A 108 11.41 -2.06 -14.71
C LYS A 108 10.79 -3.13 -15.61
N ILE A 109 9.57 -3.56 -15.32
CA ILE A 109 8.86 -4.50 -16.19
C ILE A 109 8.63 -3.88 -17.57
N LEU A 110 8.15 -2.63 -17.63
CA LEU A 110 7.93 -1.92 -18.89
C LEU A 110 9.24 -1.69 -19.67
N GLU A 111 10.34 -1.38 -18.98
CA GLU A 111 11.67 -1.22 -19.59
C GLU A 111 12.15 -2.52 -20.26
N ILE A 112 12.02 -3.66 -19.57
CA ILE A 112 12.44 -4.96 -20.10
C ILE A 112 11.49 -5.42 -21.21
N ALA A 113 10.19 -5.25 -21.04
CA ALA A 113 9.21 -5.53 -22.10
C ALA A 113 9.45 -4.68 -23.35
N GLY A 114 9.88 -3.43 -23.19
CA GLY A 114 10.25 -2.55 -24.30
C GLY A 114 11.43 -3.08 -25.10
N LYS A 115 12.42 -3.70 -24.43
CA LYS A 115 13.54 -4.41 -25.11
C LYS A 115 13.03 -5.63 -25.90
N GLU A 116 12.15 -6.43 -25.30
CA GLU A 116 11.62 -7.66 -25.92
C GLU A 116 10.70 -7.38 -27.11
N LEU A 117 9.89 -6.32 -27.04
CA LEU A 117 8.91 -5.96 -28.06
C LEU A 117 9.44 -4.95 -29.08
N GLU A 118 10.62 -4.37 -28.84
CA GLU A 118 11.17 -3.21 -29.57
C GLU A 118 10.19 -2.02 -29.60
N ILE A 119 9.60 -1.72 -28.44
CA ILE A 119 8.62 -0.64 -28.24
C ILE A 119 9.09 0.27 -27.10
N ASP A 120 8.86 1.57 -27.22
CA ASP A 120 9.14 2.51 -26.13
C ASP A 120 8.34 2.13 -24.87
N PRO A 121 8.97 2.02 -23.69
CA PRO A 121 8.26 1.68 -22.45
C PRO A 121 7.08 2.60 -22.11
N GLY A 122 7.12 3.87 -22.54
CA GLY A 122 6.03 4.84 -22.40
C GLY A 122 4.80 4.52 -23.24
N ASP A 123 4.96 3.72 -24.30
CA ASP A 123 3.89 3.22 -25.15
C ASP A 123 3.38 1.83 -24.73
N LEU A 124 3.85 1.31 -23.60
CA LEU A 124 3.42 0.04 -23.01
C LEU A 124 2.53 0.28 -21.77
N GLU A 125 1.68 -0.69 -21.48
CA GLU A 125 0.91 -0.75 -20.23
C GLU A 125 0.83 -2.19 -19.72
N ILE A 126 0.69 -2.35 -18.40
CA ILE A 126 0.50 -3.67 -17.76
C ILE A 126 -0.94 -3.77 -17.27
N ALA A 127 -1.62 -4.84 -17.66
CA ALA A 127 -2.94 -5.21 -17.17
C ALA A 127 -3.04 -6.74 -17.06
N ASP A 128 -3.60 -7.24 -15.96
CA ASP A 128 -3.88 -8.67 -15.74
C ASP A 128 -2.70 -9.63 -15.99
N GLY A 129 -1.48 -9.20 -15.65
CA GLY A 129 -0.27 -10.01 -15.83
C GLY A 129 0.29 -10.00 -17.25
N GLU A 130 -0.18 -9.13 -18.13
CA GLU A 130 0.30 -8.95 -19.50
C GLU A 130 0.81 -7.52 -19.70
N VAL A 131 1.91 -7.38 -20.43
CA VAL A 131 2.37 -6.11 -20.97
C VAL A 131 1.89 -5.97 -22.40
N VAL A 132 1.15 -4.91 -22.71
CA VAL A 132 0.52 -4.67 -24.01
C VAL A 132 0.93 -3.31 -24.58
N ALA A 133 1.06 -3.23 -25.90
CA ALA A 133 1.31 -1.97 -26.58
C ALA A 133 0.03 -1.13 -26.73
N LYS A 134 0.10 0.14 -26.36
CA LYS A 134 -1.00 1.10 -26.51
C LYS A 134 -1.36 1.23 -27.98
N GLY A 135 -2.65 1.01 -28.30
CA GLY A 135 -3.15 1.06 -29.67
C GLY A 135 -2.80 -0.14 -30.56
N SER A 136 -2.08 -1.15 -30.05
CA SER A 136 -1.83 -2.42 -30.75
C SER A 136 -1.84 -3.61 -29.78
N PRO A 137 -3.01 -3.99 -29.21
CA PRO A 137 -3.11 -5.02 -28.16
C PRO A 137 -2.54 -6.41 -28.50
N GLN A 138 -2.43 -6.70 -29.80
CA GLN A 138 -1.83 -7.90 -30.37
C GLN A 138 -0.30 -7.95 -30.23
N LYS A 139 0.36 -6.80 -30.00
CA LYS A 139 1.76 -6.75 -29.59
C LYS A 139 1.81 -6.76 -28.06
N LYS A 140 2.07 -7.94 -27.51
CA LYS A 140 2.06 -8.18 -26.07
C LYS A 140 3.03 -9.28 -25.66
N ILE A 141 3.40 -9.26 -24.39
CA ILE A 141 4.25 -10.26 -23.74
C ILE A 141 3.74 -10.44 -22.30
N SER A 142 3.74 -11.67 -21.78
CA SER A 142 3.31 -11.90 -20.41
C SER A 142 4.34 -11.34 -19.42
N VAL A 143 3.89 -10.89 -18.24
CA VAL A 143 4.81 -10.43 -17.18
C VAL A 143 5.74 -11.57 -16.74
N ALA A 144 5.29 -12.82 -16.79
CA ALA A 144 6.13 -13.98 -16.52
C ALA A 144 7.27 -14.13 -17.55
N ASP A 145 6.96 -13.96 -18.84
CA ASP A 145 7.99 -13.98 -19.90
C ASP A 145 8.95 -12.80 -19.78
N VAL A 146 8.47 -11.61 -19.40
CA VAL A 146 9.32 -10.45 -19.11
C VAL A 146 10.25 -10.74 -17.94
N ALA A 147 9.75 -11.35 -16.85
CA ALA A 147 10.56 -11.72 -15.69
C ALA A 147 11.59 -12.81 -16.01
N ALA A 148 11.23 -13.77 -16.88
CA ALA A 148 12.15 -14.78 -17.38
C ALA A 148 13.24 -14.14 -18.26
N ALA A 149 12.88 -13.26 -19.20
CA ALA A 149 13.82 -12.54 -20.05
C ALA A 149 14.78 -11.66 -19.22
N ALA A 150 14.24 -10.95 -18.21
CA ALA A 150 15.06 -10.19 -17.26
C ALA A 150 16.21 -11.03 -16.69
N THR A 151 15.89 -12.24 -16.22
CA THR A 151 16.84 -13.13 -15.56
C THR A 151 17.80 -13.78 -16.56
N TRP A 152 17.26 -14.40 -17.61
CA TRP A 152 18.00 -15.34 -18.45
C TRP A 152 18.59 -14.71 -19.72
N THR A 153 18.02 -13.60 -20.18
CA THR A 153 18.48 -12.88 -21.37
C THR A 153 19.30 -11.66 -20.97
N HIS A 154 18.80 -10.86 -20.02
CA HIS A 154 19.39 -9.55 -19.69
C HIS A 154 20.30 -9.59 -18.45
N GLY A 155 20.18 -10.62 -17.61
CA GLY A 155 20.91 -10.68 -16.33
C GLY A 155 20.51 -9.58 -15.35
N GLU A 156 19.28 -9.07 -15.47
CA GLU A 156 18.72 -7.96 -14.70
C GLU A 156 17.77 -8.47 -13.61
N LEU A 157 17.74 -7.74 -12.48
CA LEU A 157 16.81 -8.00 -11.39
C LEU A 157 15.68 -6.97 -11.38
N ILE A 158 14.45 -7.46 -11.44
CA ILE A 158 13.25 -6.64 -11.26
C ILE A 158 13.01 -6.45 -9.75
N THR A 159 13.38 -5.28 -9.25
CA THR A 159 13.16 -4.84 -7.87
C THR A 159 12.71 -3.39 -7.81
N GLY A 160 11.98 -3.05 -6.75
CA GLY A 160 11.62 -1.68 -6.44
C GLY A 160 11.73 -1.40 -4.95
N THR A 161 12.01 -0.15 -4.61
CA THR A 161 12.04 0.34 -3.23
C THR A 161 11.09 1.51 -3.09
N GLY A 162 10.55 1.70 -1.90
CA GLY A 162 9.60 2.77 -1.64
C GLY A 162 9.67 3.23 -0.20
N ALA A 163 9.55 4.54 -0.02
CA ALA A 163 9.47 5.17 1.29
C ALA A 163 8.37 6.22 1.30
N HIS A 164 7.60 6.26 2.38
CA HIS A 164 6.66 7.32 2.68
C HIS A 164 6.95 7.88 4.06
N LEU A 165 6.95 9.20 4.17
CA LEU A 165 7.16 9.92 5.42
C LEU A 165 6.14 11.04 5.48
N ASN A 166 5.25 10.99 6.48
CA ASN A 166 4.57 12.20 6.89
C ASN A 166 5.54 12.98 7.77
N PRO A 167 5.90 14.22 7.40
CA PRO A 167 6.88 14.99 8.16
C PRO A 167 6.33 15.30 9.54
N TYR A 168 7.25 15.49 10.49
CA TYR A 168 6.90 16.06 11.78
C TYR A 168 6.34 17.48 11.59
N ALA A 169 5.14 17.73 12.09
CA ALA A 169 4.56 19.06 12.17
C ALA A 169 4.86 19.67 13.55
N PRO A 170 5.85 20.58 13.66
CA PRO A 170 6.22 21.19 14.93
C PRO A 170 5.12 22.10 15.46
N ILE A 171 4.99 22.13 16.79
CA ILE A 171 4.14 23.13 17.45
C ILE A 171 4.80 24.49 17.30
N VAL A 172 4.14 25.40 16.58
CA VAL A 172 4.59 26.80 16.35
C VAL A 172 4.05 27.76 17.41
N ASP A 173 2.95 27.40 18.07
CA ASP A 173 2.39 28.12 19.20
C ASP A 173 2.06 27.13 20.34
N PRO A 174 2.86 27.12 21.42
CA PRO A 174 2.65 26.23 22.56
C PRO A 174 1.37 26.50 23.36
N GLU A 175 0.81 27.73 23.32
CA GLU A 175 -0.41 28.06 24.06
C GLU A 175 -1.65 27.49 23.36
N THR A 176 -1.67 27.52 22.02
CA THR A 176 -2.81 27.04 21.22
C THR A 176 -2.62 25.63 20.68
N GLY A 177 -1.40 25.10 20.68
CA GLY A 177 -1.05 23.83 20.04
C GLY A 177 -1.01 23.90 18.51
N GLN A 178 -0.97 25.10 17.93
CA GLN A 178 -0.94 25.31 16.48
C GLN A 178 0.31 24.69 15.86
N VAL A 179 0.14 24.07 14.69
CA VAL A 179 1.20 23.55 13.82
C VAL A 179 1.13 24.24 12.44
N ASP A 180 2.23 24.27 11.71
CA ASP A 180 2.34 24.88 10.37
C ASP A 180 2.21 23.86 9.20
N LEU A 181 2.19 22.57 9.54
CA LEU A 181 1.99 21.46 8.62
C LEU A 181 0.82 20.57 9.08
N PRO A 182 0.10 19.90 8.18
CA PRO A 182 -0.92 18.94 8.57
C PRO A 182 -0.33 17.82 9.45
N PRO A 183 -0.82 17.62 10.69
CA PRO A 183 -0.25 16.65 11.63
C PRO A 183 -0.73 15.21 11.40
N HIS A 184 -1.52 14.98 10.35
CA HIS A 184 -2.08 13.66 10.02
C HIS A 184 -2.09 13.48 8.50
N ALA A 185 -2.11 12.23 8.05
CA ALA A 185 -2.10 11.88 6.64
C ALA A 185 -3.47 12.08 5.96
N ALA A 186 -4.54 11.77 6.70
CA ALA A 186 -5.92 11.87 6.28
C ALA A 186 -6.83 11.88 7.53
N ILE A 187 -8.08 12.32 7.37
CA ILE A 187 -9.14 12.18 8.38
C ILE A 187 -10.17 11.18 7.89
N SER A 188 -10.49 10.20 8.73
CA SER A 188 -11.64 9.32 8.54
C SER A 188 -12.86 9.90 9.23
N TYR A 189 -14.00 9.91 8.55
CA TYR A 189 -15.28 10.37 9.09
C TYR A 189 -16.26 9.21 9.18
N ALA A 190 -17.06 9.17 10.25
CA ALA A 190 -18.16 8.23 10.39
C ALA A 190 -19.35 8.88 11.10
N ALA A 191 -20.55 8.35 10.86
CA ALA A 191 -21.74 8.66 11.64
C ALA A 191 -22.38 7.36 12.10
N CYS A 192 -22.75 7.29 13.37
CA CYS A 192 -23.42 6.13 13.96
C CYS A 192 -24.79 6.54 14.47
N ALA A 193 -25.79 5.70 14.25
CA ALA A 193 -27.08 5.80 14.91
C ALA A 193 -27.31 4.50 15.69
N ALA A 194 -27.73 4.63 16.94
CA ALA A 194 -28.02 3.51 17.81
C ALA A 194 -29.43 3.63 18.38
N GLU A 195 -30.13 2.51 18.42
CA GLU A 195 -31.34 2.32 19.19
C GLU A 195 -31.00 1.38 20.35
N VAL A 196 -31.40 1.77 21.56
CA VAL A 196 -31.17 0.98 22.77
C VAL A 196 -32.47 0.83 23.54
N GLU A 197 -32.59 -0.29 24.24
CA GLU A 197 -33.67 -0.53 25.19
C GLU A 197 -33.06 -0.62 26.59
N VAL A 198 -33.65 0.10 27.55
CA VAL A 198 -33.17 0.16 28.94
C VAL A 198 -34.29 -0.30 29.85
N ASP A 199 -33.99 -1.27 30.72
CA ASP A 199 -34.86 -1.66 31.83
C ASP A 199 -34.68 -0.64 32.96
N ASP A 200 -35.79 -0.09 33.48
CA ASP A 200 -35.72 0.91 34.56
C ASP A 200 -35.50 0.31 35.95
N GLU A 201 -35.47 -1.03 36.07
CA GLU A 201 -35.27 -1.74 37.34
C GLU A 201 -33.90 -2.45 37.46
N THR A 202 -33.14 -2.64 36.38
CA THR A 202 -31.81 -3.31 36.37
C THR A 202 -30.81 -2.61 35.47
#